data_AF-A0A6M0BPH2-F1
#
_entry.id   AF-A0A6M0BPH2-F1
#
_cell.length_a   1.000
_cell.length_b   1.000
_cell.length_c   1.000
_cell.angle_alpha   90.00
_cell.angle_beta   90.00
_cell.angle_gamma   90.00
#
_symmetry.space_group_name_H-M   'P 1'
#
loop_
_entity.id
_entity.type
_entity.pdbx_description
1 polymer ?
#
loop_
_entity_poly.entity_id
_entity_poly.type
_entity_poly.pdbx_seq_one_letter_code
_entity_poly.pdbx_strand_id
1 'polypeptide(L)'
;MKSKIFHLKVIKIKSGCNFELSWENGKTISAIVDYPQDLDQSYQDWKQAYINCYRYLRVIKIKKSGSIPSSKKDHAGFLREAEARFLSLFDRWLRDGELY
;
A
#
# COMPACT_ATOMS: atom_id res chain seq x y z
N MET A 1 -0.41 -34.71 9.12
CA MET A 1 -1.24 -33.82 8.27
C MET A 1 -0.41 -33.40 7.06
N LYS A 2 -0.89 -33.59 5.83
CA LYS A 2 -0.25 -33.00 4.64
C LYS A 2 -0.55 -31.49 4.67
N SER A 3 0.48 -30.66 4.49
CA SER A 3 0.29 -29.21 4.36
C SER A 3 -0.49 -28.91 3.09
N LYS A 4 -1.56 -28.12 3.18
CA LYS A 4 -2.28 -27.63 2.00
C LYS A 4 -1.53 -26.41 1.47
N ILE A 5 -1.06 -26.49 0.23
CA ILE A 5 -0.43 -25.36 -0.45
C ILE A 5 -1.54 -24.58 -1.14
N PHE A 6 -1.62 -23.29 -0.82
CA PHE A 6 -2.54 -22.36 -1.44
C PHE A 6 -1.77 -21.42 -2.37
N HIS A 7 -2.32 -21.18 -3.56
CA HIS A 7 -1.76 -20.26 -4.55
C HIS A 7 -2.77 -19.14 -4.80
N LEU A 8 -2.43 -17.91 -4.40
CA LEU A 8 -3.22 -16.73 -4.66
C LEU A 8 -2.66 -15.98 -5.86
N LYS A 9 -3.52 -15.69 -6.84
CA LYS A 9 -3.24 -14.85 -7.99
C LYS A 9 -4.15 -13.63 -7.95
N VAL A 10 -3.57 -12.44 -8.05
CA VAL A 10 -4.31 -11.17 -8.03
C VAL A 10 -4.13 -10.49 -9.37
N ILE A 11 -5.23 -10.20 -10.05
CA ILE A 11 -5.24 -9.61 -11.40
C ILE A 11 -6.07 -8.34 -11.36
N LYS A 12 -5.50 -7.20 -11.77
CA LYS A 12 -6.27 -5.97 -11.97
C LYS A 12 -7.07 -6.06 -13.25
N ILE A 13 -8.38 -5.86 -13.18
CA ILE A 13 -9.30 -5.88 -14.32
C ILE A 13 -10.15 -4.62 -14.27
N LYS A 14 -9.97 -3.71 -15.24
CA LYS A 14 -10.67 -2.41 -15.31
C LYS A 14 -10.55 -1.64 -13.98
N SER A 15 -11.67 -1.43 -13.28
CA SER A 15 -11.79 -0.73 -12.00
C SER A 15 -11.74 -1.65 -10.78
N GLY A 16 -11.50 -2.96 -10.95
CA GLY A 16 -11.50 -3.95 -9.87
C GLY A 16 -10.27 -4.86 -9.87
N CYS A 17 -10.20 -5.71 -8.85
CA CYS A 17 -9.20 -6.75 -8.67
C CYS A 17 -9.88 -8.11 -8.60
N ASN A 18 -9.49 -9.03 -9.48
CA ASN A 18 -9.86 -10.44 -9.38
C ASN A 18 -8.83 -11.17 -8.52
N PHE A 19 -9.32 -11.74 -7.42
CA PHE A 19 -8.56 -12.61 -6.53
C PHE A 19 -8.91 -14.05 -6.87
N GLU A 20 -7.92 -14.82 -7.29
CA GLU A 20 -8.08 -16.23 -7.65
C GLU A 20 -7.24 -17.07 -6.68
N LEU A 21 -7.91 -17.84 -5.83
CA LEU A 21 -7.29 -18.74 -4.87
C LEU A 21 -7.43 -20.17 -5.36
N SER A 22 -6.30 -20.85 -5.57
CA SER A 22 -6.26 -22.25 -6.00
C SER A 22 -5.54 -23.14 -5.00
N TRP A 23 -6.06 -24.36 -4.82
CA TRP A 23 -5.45 -25.42 -4.01
C TRP A 23 -5.91 -26.77 -4.57
N GLU A 24 -5.18 -27.86 -4.27
CA GLU A 24 -5.56 -29.27 -4.54
C GLU A 24 -6.24 -29.58 -5.90
N ASN A 25 -5.59 -30.33 -6.80
CA ASN A 25 -6.21 -30.96 -7.99
C ASN A 25 -7.24 -30.10 -8.78
N GLY A 26 -6.95 -28.81 -8.97
CA GLY A 26 -7.76 -27.92 -9.82
C GLY A 26 -8.96 -27.26 -9.13
N LYS A 27 -9.06 -27.28 -7.79
CA LYS A 27 -10.03 -26.43 -7.09
C LYS A 27 -9.54 -24.98 -7.10
N THR A 28 -10.42 -24.10 -7.57
CA THR A 28 -10.18 -22.66 -7.60
C THR A 28 -11.44 -21.94 -7.18
N ILE A 29 -11.30 -20.90 -6.36
CA ILE A 29 -12.33 -19.90 -6.10
C ILE A 29 -11.84 -18.55 -6.57
N SER A 30 -12.77 -17.70 -6.98
CA SER A 30 -12.47 -16.36 -7.45
C SER A 30 -13.44 -15.34 -6.90
N ALA A 31 -12.93 -14.19 -6.48
CA ALA A 31 -13.73 -13.04 -6.08
C ALA A 31 -13.26 -11.81 -6.86
N ILE A 32 -14.20 -11.10 -7.49
CA ILE A 32 -13.93 -9.80 -8.10
C ILE A 32 -14.38 -8.75 -7.11
N VAL A 33 -13.44 -7.93 -6.64
CA VAL A 33 -13.72 -6.83 -5.73
C VAL A 33 -13.36 -5.53 -6.42
N ASP A 34 -14.27 -4.56 -6.36
CA ASP A 34 -14.00 -3.22 -6.87
C ASP A 34 -12.80 -2.62 -6.13
N TYR A 35 -11.91 -1.97 -6.87
CA TYR A 35 -10.72 -1.33 -6.32
C TYR A 35 -11.06 0.14 -6.02
N PRO A 36 -11.18 0.54 -4.74
CA PRO A 36 -11.72 1.83 -4.38
C PRO A 36 -10.80 2.97 -4.81
N GLN A 37 -11.39 4.04 -5.35
CA GLN A 37 -10.62 5.21 -5.80
C GLN A 37 -9.95 5.95 -4.62
N ASP A 38 -10.58 5.96 -3.44
CA ASP A 38 -10.01 6.53 -2.22
C ASP A 38 -8.79 5.75 -1.74
N LEU A 39 -8.78 4.42 -1.89
CA LEU A 39 -7.62 3.58 -1.64
C LEU A 39 -6.47 3.93 -2.59
N ASP A 40 -6.74 4.06 -3.89
CA ASP A 40 -5.71 4.45 -4.87
C ASP A 40 -5.12 5.84 -4.56
N GLN A 41 -5.98 6.80 -4.23
CA GLN A 41 -5.54 8.15 -3.86
C GLN A 41 -4.68 8.12 -2.60
N SER A 42 -5.09 7.37 -1.57
CA SER A 42 -4.31 7.25 -0.33
C SER A 42 -2.95 6.62 -0.56
N TYR A 43 -2.84 5.66 -1.49
CA TYR A 43 -1.57 5.09 -1.90
C TYR A 43 -0.67 6.12 -2.60
N GLN A 44 -1.21 6.94 -3.50
CA GLN A 44 -0.44 8.02 -4.14
C GLN A 44 0.04 9.04 -3.12
N ASP A 45 -0.80 9.41 -2.16
CA ASP A 45 -0.47 10.36 -1.10
C ASP A 45 0.67 9.83 -0.22
N TRP A 46 0.59 8.57 0.21
CA TRP A 46 1.65 7.89 0.95
C TRP A 46 2.96 7.83 0.15
N LYS A 47 2.90 7.41 -1.12
CA LYS A 47 4.06 7.35 -2.01
C LYS A 47 4.73 8.72 -2.16
N GLN A 48 3.94 9.78 -2.31
CA GLN A 48 4.47 11.13 -2.42
C GLN A 48 5.10 11.61 -1.10
N ALA A 49 4.49 11.31 0.04
CA ALA A 49 5.06 11.59 1.36
C ALA A 49 6.39 10.86 1.57
N TYR A 50 6.48 9.60 1.14
CA TYR A 50 7.70 8.79 1.20
C TYR A 50 8.83 9.42 0.38
N ILE A 51 8.57 9.73 -0.90
CA ILE A 51 9.55 10.38 -1.79
C ILE A 51 10.03 11.71 -1.19
N ASN A 52 9.11 12.52 -0.66
CA ASN A 52 9.44 13.82 -0.07
C ASN A 52 10.30 13.68 1.18
N CYS A 53 9.97 12.74 2.08
CA CYS A 53 10.73 12.46 3.28
C CYS A 53 12.17 12.05 2.95
N TYR A 54 12.36 11.09 2.03
CA TYR A 54 13.69 10.65 1.63
C TYR A 54 14.48 11.71 0.86
N ARG A 55 13.83 12.51 0.01
CA ARG A 55 14.46 13.64 -0.66
C ARG A 55 14.97 14.64 0.37
N TYR A 56 14.17 14.96 1.40
CA TYR A 56 14.56 15.84 2.49
C TYR A 56 15.75 15.27 3.29
N LEU A 57 15.69 13.99 3.69
CA LEU A 57 16.79 13.32 4.40
C LEU A 57 18.09 13.33 3.58
N ARG A 58 18.01 13.14 2.25
CA ARG A 58 19.16 13.22 1.35
C ARG A 58 19.75 14.64 1.31
N VAL A 59 18.92 15.67 1.26
CA VAL A 59 19.37 17.07 1.27
C VAL A 59 20.02 17.44 2.61
N ILE A 60 19.46 17.01 3.75
CA ILE A 60 20.10 17.23 5.06
C ILE A 60 21.47 16.55 5.13
N LYS A 61 21.58 15.30 4.65
CA LYS A 61 22.85 14.57 4.63
C LYS A 61 23.93 15.30 3.83
N ILE A 62 23.57 15.91 2.69
CA ILE A 62 24.50 16.70 1.86
C ILE A 62 24.83 18.05 2.54
N LYS A 63 23.86 18.69 3.18
CA LYS A 63 24.02 20.02 3.82
C LYS A 63 24.72 20.01 5.18
N LYS A 64 24.93 18.84 5.81
CA LYS A 64 25.85 18.70 6.95
C LYS A 64 27.31 19.12 6.63
N SER A 65 27.62 19.41 5.36
CA SER A 65 28.86 20.09 4.94
C SER A 65 28.84 21.64 5.03
N GLY A 66 27.79 22.29 5.56
CA GLY A 66 27.89 23.73 5.85
C GLY A 66 26.62 24.59 5.93
N SER A 67 25.41 24.04 6.08
CA SER A 67 24.25 24.89 6.40
C SER A 67 23.02 24.13 6.89
N ILE A 68 22.35 24.65 7.92
CA ILE A 68 21.12 24.08 8.48
C ILE A 68 19.92 24.50 7.62
N PRO A 69 19.20 23.58 6.94
CA PRO A 69 18.00 23.97 6.21
C PRO A 69 16.83 24.23 7.16
N SER A 70 16.36 25.48 7.16
CA SER A 70 15.29 26.07 7.97
C SER A 70 13.85 25.65 7.56
N SER A 71 13.58 24.38 7.27
CA SER A 71 12.19 23.96 6.96
C SER A 71 11.55 23.24 8.16
N LYS A 72 10.71 23.98 8.90
CA LYS A 72 9.80 23.55 10.00
C LYS A 72 8.77 22.45 9.62
N LYS A 73 8.91 21.79 8.47
CA LYS A 73 7.91 20.84 7.97
C LYS A 73 8.23 19.45 8.49
N ASP A 74 7.34 18.89 9.31
CA ASP A 74 7.48 17.55 9.89
C ASP A 74 7.23 16.45 8.83
N HIS A 75 8.23 16.22 7.98
CA HIS A 75 8.18 15.21 6.92
C HIS A 75 7.97 13.79 7.47
N ALA A 76 8.46 13.50 8.67
CA ALA A 76 8.29 12.20 9.32
C ALA A 76 6.85 12.00 9.80
N GLY A 77 6.25 13.03 10.43
CA GLY A 77 4.85 13.03 10.82
C GLY A 77 3.90 12.84 9.63
N PHE A 78 4.10 13.59 8.54
CA PHE A 78 3.29 13.44 7.32
C PHE A 78 3.39 12.05 6.70
N LEU A 79 4.59 11.44 6.67
CA LEU A 79 4.76 10.08 6.17
C LEU A 79 3.98 9.08 7.04
N ARG A 80 4.14 9.16 8.36
CA ARG A 80 3.48 8.23 9.30
C ARG A 80 1.96 8.33 9.22
N GLU A 81 1.42 9.55 9.09
CA GLU A 81 -0.02 9.74 8.95
C GLU A 81 -0.56 9.17 7.63
N ALA A 82 0.12 9.45 6.52
CA ALA A 82 -0.29 8.94 5.21
C ALA A 82 -0.21 7.41 5.13
N GLU A 83 0.81 6.81 5.75
CA GLU A 83 0.96 5.36 5.86
C GLU A 83 -0.17 4.73 6.68
N ALA A 84 -0.46 5.26 7.87
CA ALA A 84 -1.54 4.76 8.72
C ALA A 84 -2.90 4.82 8.01
N ARG A 85 -3.16 5.91 7.28
CA ARG A 85 -4.38 6.07 6.49
C ARG A 85 -4.47 5.04 5.36
N PHE A 86 -3.40 4.88 4.58
CA PHE A 86 -3.34 3.91 3.49
C PHE A 86 -3.57 2.48 4.01
N LEU A 87 -2.84 2.06 5.05
CA LEU A 87 -2.96 0.72 5.62
C LEU A 87 -4.35 0.47 6.18
N SER A 88 -4.95 1.46 6.86
CA SER A 88 -6.32 1.31 7.36
C SER A 88 -7.35 1.12 6.24
N LEU A 89 -7.24 1.86 5.13
CA LEU A 89 -8.14 1.71 3.97
C LEU A 89 -7.89 0.39 3.25
N PHE A 90 -6.63 0.00 3.11
CA PHE A 90 -6.22 -1.25 2.48
C PHE A 90 -6.73 -2.46 3.26
N ASP A 91 -6.51 -2.49 4.58
CA ASP A 91 -6.98 -3.56 5.46
C ASP A 91 -8.51 -3.65 5.48
N ARG A 92 -9.20 -2.51 5.48
CA ARG A 92 -10.66 -2.48 5.39
C ARG A 92 -11.14 -3.06 4.06
N TRP A 93 -10.51 -2.68 2.95
CA TRP A 93 -10.85 -3.18 1.61
C TRP A 93 -10.62 -4.69 1.48
N LEU A 94 -9.52 -5.21 2.03
CA LEU A 94 -9.25 -6.66 2.03
C LEU A 94 -10.24 -7.46 2.90
N ARG A 95 -10.88 -6.80 3.87
CA ARG A 95 -11.90 -7.40 4.76
C ARG A 95 -13.32 -7.12 4.28
N ASP A 96 -13.48 -6.57 3.09
CA ASP A 96 -14.78 -6.25 2.52
C ASP A 96 -15.36 -7.45 1.75
N GLY A 97 -16.66 -7.70 1.96
CA GLY A 97 -17.45 -8.68 1.21
C GLY A 97 -16.83 -10.07 1.06
N GLU A 98 -16.66 -10.51 -0.20
CA GLU A 98 -16.27 -11.85 -0.65
C GLU A 98 -14.84 -12.29 -0.23
N LEU A 99 -14.07 -11.45 0.45
CA LEU A 99 -12.67 -11.72 0.85
C LEU A 99 -12.48 -12.05 2.33
N TYR A 100 -13.53 -11.94 3.17
CA TYR A 100 -13.47 -12.18 4.62
C TYR A 100 -14.26 -13.42 5.05
#